data_AF-A0A2K5EAU2-F1
#
_entry.id   AF-A0A2K5EAU2-F1
#
_cell.length_a   1.000
_cell.length_b   1.000
_cell.length_c   1.000
_cell.angle_alpha   90.00
_cell.angle_beta   90.00
_cell.angle_gamma   90.00
#
_symmetry.space_group_name_H-M   'P 1'
#
loop_
_entity.id
_entity.type
_entity.pdbx_description
1 polymer ?
#
loop_
_entity_poly.entity_id
_entity_poly.type
_entity_poly.pdbx_seq_one_letter_code
_entity_poly.pdbx_strand_id
1 'polypeptide(L)'
;GAVKAVLTPTLLCHPWEVPGAHEAPLRSISSQRTIPPSAKYGGRHTLMLHVKAVFRHACVPVDSEEEHVSSNTDEEDIRNAIMAIRQNRVALKGNIETNHDLPPSHESRNNILRTGLDLYANVVQCKSLPGVVTRHKNIDIVIVRENTEGEYSSLERESVAGVVESLKVITKAKSLRVAKYAFKLAQESGLRRVTAVHKATMKLGDELFLQCCREVAAGYPQITFEKMIVDNTTMQLQFDVVMMPSLYGNIVSNVCAGLVRGLGNTGKSITKENIADLTATLLASCTMLDHLQLHSHATSIRQAVLASVDNENIHHTPCSSLSQSQRASVPPSEVSNT
;
A
#
# COMPACT_ATOMS: atom_id res chain seq x y z
N GLY A 1 41.72 22.50 -38.16
CA GLY A 1 41.34 21.32 -38.95
C GLY A 1 40.08 20.73 -38.37
N ALA A 2 39.04 20.66 -39.20
CA ALA A 2 37.76 19.95 -39.05
C ALA A 2 36.89 20.19 -37.78
N VAL A 3 35.97 21.16 -37.93
CA VAL A 3 34.65 21.23 -37.28
C VAL A 3 33.62 20.61 -38.25
N LYS A 4 32.62 19.87 -37.74
CA LYS A 4 31.29 19.57 -38.35
C LYS A 4 30.56 18.54 -37.47
N ALA A 5 29.24 18.47 -37.32
CA ALA A 5 28.12 19.37 -37.51
C ALA A 5 26.89 18.64 -36.92
N VAL A 6 25.98 19.40 -36.31
CA VAL A 6 24.60 19.01 -35.98
C VAL A 6 23.81 18.86 -37.29
N LEU A 7 22.89 17.88 -37.38
CA LEU A 7 21.64 17.99 -38.16
C LEU A 7 20.66 16.85 -37.78
N THR A 8 19.44 17.28 -37.43
CA THR A 8 18.19 16.52 -37.31
C THR A 8 17.68 16.04 -38.68
N PRO A 9 16.75 15.05 -38.72
CA PRO A 9 15.78 14.99 -39.80
C PRO A 9 14.33 15.04 -39.32
N THR A 10 13.61 15.85 -40.09
CA THR A 10 12.18 16.16 -40.15
C THR A 10 11.27 14.98 -40.50
N LEU A 11 10.03 15.08 -40.02
CA LEU A 11 8.83 14.38 -40.48
C LEU A 11 8.62 14.53 -42.00
N LEU A 12 8.25 13.43 -42.65
CA LEU A 12 7.53 13.41 -43.93
C LEU A 12 6.65 12.15 -43.99
N CYS A 13 5.34 12.36 -43.88
CA CYS A 13 4.31 11.38 -44.22
C CYS A 13 4.20 11.27 -45.75
N HIS A 14 4.06 10.05 -46.29
CA HIS A 14 2.97 9.60 -47.18
C HIS A 14 3.25 8.19 -47.79
N PRO A 15 2.21 7.50 -48.29
CA PRO A 15 2.03 6.05 -48.20
C PRO A 15 2.26 5.30 -49.53
N TRP A 16 2.51 3.99 -49.47
CA TRP A 16 1.94 2.95 -50.38
C TRP A 16 2.39 1.54 -49.89
N GLU A 17 1.45 0.63 -49.65
CA GLU A 17 1.09 -0.55 -50.48
C GLU A 17 2.14 -1.69 -50.50
N VAL A 18 1.67 -2.89 -50.12
CA VAL A 18 2.44 -4.13 -50.01
C VAL A 18 2.00 -5.08 -51.13
N PRO A 19 2.91 -5.57 -52.00
CA PRO A 19 2.59 -6.66 -52.94
C PRO A 19 2.85 -8.04 -52.33
N GLY A 20 1.84 -8.92 -52.43
CA GLY A 20 1.90 -10.40 -52.56
C GLY A 20 2.73 -11.19 -51.54
N ALA A 21 2.13 -11.77 -50.49
CA ALA A 21 1.42 -13.06 -50.48
C ALA A 21 2.30 -14.28 -50.83
N HIS A 22 2.89 -14.90 -49.80
CA HIS A 22 3.07 -16.35 -49.73
C HIS A 22 2.34 -16.85 -48.48
N GLU A 23 1.35 -17.71 -48.72
CA GLU A 23 0.45 -18.31 -47.74
C GLU A 23 1.21 -19.23 -46.78
N ALA A 24 1.09 -18.96 -45.49
CA ALA A 24 1.34 -19.94 -44.43
C ALA A 24 -0.01 -20.28 -43.75
N PRO A 25 -0.27 -21.54 -43.35
CA PRO A 25 -1.62 -21.99 -43.04
C PRO A 25 -2.16 -21.30 -41.78
N LEU A 26 -3.34 -20.68 -41.91
CA LEU A 26 -4.17 -20.20 -40.81
C LEU A 26 -4.48 -21.36 -39.86
N ARG A 27 -3.82 -21.39 -38.70
CA ARG A 27 -4.33 -22.15 -37.55
C ARG A 27 -5.68 -21.54 -37.18
N SER A 28 -6.73 -22.35 -37.32
CA SER A 28 -8.07 -22.02 -36.86
C SER A 28 -8.03 -21.73 -35.35
N ILE A 29 -8.08 -20.46 -34.98
CA ILE A 29 -8.36 -20.07 -33.60
C ILE A 29 -9.85 -20.32 -33.42
N SER A 30 -10.19 -21.53 -32.98
CA SER A 30 -11.53 -21.78 -32.46
C SER A 30 -11.74 -20.81 -31.30
N SER A 31 -12.81 -20.01 -31.35
CA SER A 31 -13.27 -19.21 -30.23
C SER A 31 -13.82 -20.14 -29.14
N GLN A 32 -12.93 -20.88 -28.47
CA GLN A 32 -13.26 -21.45 -27.19
C GLN A 32 -13.30 -20.30 -26.20
N ARG A 33 -14.52 -19.88 -25.84
CA ARG A 33 -14.75 -19.22 -24.55
C ARG A 33 -14.17 -20.15 -23.49
N THR A 34 -12.93 -19.91 -23.09
CA THR A 34 -12.36 -20.54 -21.92
C THR A 34 -13.10 -19.92 -20.74
N ILE A 35 -14.16 -20.59 -20.29
CA ILE A 35 -14.73 -20.32 -18.98
C ILE A 35 -13.58 -20.59 -18.01
N PRO A 36 -13.06 -19.58 -17.29
CA PRO A 36 -11.98 -19.82 -16.35
C PRO A 36 -12.46 -20.87 -15.34
N PRO A 37 -11.61 -21.84 -14.95
CA PRO A 37 -12.01 -22.86 -13.98
C PRO A 37 -12.48 -22.17 -12.70
N SER A 38 -13.48 -22.77 -12.05
CA SER A 38 -14.01 -22.23 -10.79
C SER A 38 -12.88 -22.10 -9.77
N ALA A 39 -12.66 -20.87 -9.31
CA ALA A 39 -11.56 -20.54 -8.44
C ALA A 39 -11.67 -21.29 -7.11
N LYS A 40 -10.88 -22.36 -6.97
CA LYS A 40 -10.52 -22.93 -5.68
C LYS A 40 -9.11 -22.46 -5.40
N TYR A 41 -8.95 -21.36 -4.65
CA TYR A 41 -7.84 -20.99 -3.74
C TYR A 41 -7.63 -19.45 -3.63
N GLY A 42 -7.75 -18.92 -2.41
CA GLY A 42 -7.02 -17.74 -1.90
C GLY A 42 -7.33 -16.35 -2.47
N GLY A 43 -8.29 -15.65 -1.85
CA GLY A 43 -8.76 -14.28 -2.14
C GLY A 43 -7.74 -13.12 -2.24
N ARG A 44 -6.43 -13.38 -2.26
CA ARG A 44 -5.37 -12.38 -2.52
C ARG A 44 -4.99 -12.31 -4.01
N HIS A 45 -4.90 -13.46 -4.69
CA HIS A 45 -4.68 -13.52 -6.14
C HIS A 45 -5.89 -13.00 -6.91
N THR A 46 -7.09 -13.25 -6.39
CA THR A 46 -8.33 -12.74 -7.00
C THR A 46 -8.35 -11.21 -7.07
N LEU A 47 -7.87 -10.49 -6.04
CA LEU A 47 -7.83 -9.02 -6.06
C LEU A 47 -6.95 -8.48 -7.20
N MET A 48 -5.78 -9.08 -7.43
CA MET A 48 -4.88 -8.70 -8.53
C MET A 48 -5.51 -8.98 -9.90
N LEU A 49 -6.26 -10.07 -10.05
CA LEU A 49 -6.99 -10.38 -11.28
C LEU A 49 -8.03 -9.30 -11.61
N HIS A 50 -8.73 -8.78 -10.61
CA HIS A 50 -9.69 -7.68 -10.81
C HIS A 50 -8.99 -6.38 -11.24
N VAL A 51 -7.82 -6.06 -10.67
CA VAL A 51 -7.02 -4.91 -11.14
C VAL A 51 -6.67 -5.06 -12.61
N LYS A 52 -6.23 -6.25 -13.04
CA LYS A 52 -5.94 -6.52 -14.46
C LYS A 52 -7.18 -6.39 -15.34
N ALA A 53 -8.34 -6.86 -14.88
CA ALA A 53 -9.60 -6.72 -15.61
C ALA A 53 -9.97 -5.23 -15.80
N VAL A 54 -9.87 -4.43 -14.74
CA VAL A 54 -10.11 -2.98 -14.79
C VAL A 54 -9.11 -2.28 -15.72
N PHE A 55 -7.82 -2.63 -15.65
CA PHE A 55 -6.79 -2.03 -16.50
C PHE A 55 -7.02 -2.34 -17.99
N ARG A 56 -7.38 -3.59 -18.31
CA ARG A 56 -7.75 -3.98 -19.69
C ARG A 56 -8.98 -3.22 -20.17
N HIS A 57 -10.00 -3.09 -19.33
CA HIS A 57 -11.23 -2.38 -19.70
C HIS A 57 -10.99 -0.88 -19.90
N ALA A 58 -10.15 -0.27 -19.06
CA ALA A 58 -9.78 1.13 -19.15
C ALA A 58 -8.64 1.39 -20.17
N CYS A 59 -8.24 0.38 -20.96
CA CYS A 59 -7.17 0.43 -21.96
C CYS A 59 -5.89 1.06 -21.42
N VAL A 60 -5.51 0.73 -20.19
CA VAL A 60 -4.30 1.25 -19.54
C VAL A 60 -3.07 0.64 -20.22
N PRO A 61 -2.08 1.45 -20.66
CA PRO A 61 -0.88 0.96 -21.35
C PRO A 61 0.13 0.39 -20.35
N VAL A 62 -0.26 -0.64 -19.61
CA VAL A 62 0.58 -1.32 -18.60
C VAL A 62 0.51 -2.82 -18.82
N ASP A 63 1.65 -3.40 -19.17
CA ASP A 63 1.85 -4.85 -19.17
C ASP A 63 2.28 -5.32 -17.78
N SER A 64 1.87 -6.53 -17.41
CA SER A 64 2.09 -7.06 -16.07
C SER A 64 2.90 -8.35 -16.12
N GLU A 65 4.08 -8.31 -15.51
CA GLU A 65 4.91 -9.46 -15.19
C GLU A 65 4.52 -9.98 -13.79
N GLU A 66 4.26 -11.27 -13.65
CA GLU A 66 3.81 -11.87 -12.38
C GLU A 66 4.92 -12.69 -11.74
N GLU A 67 5.27 -12.31 -10.50
CA GLU A 67 6.18 -13.06 -9.64
C GLU A 67 5.40 -13.64 -8.45
N HIS A 68 5.61 -14.92 -8.16
CA HIS A 68 4.93 -15.60 -7.05
C HIS A 68 5.85 -15.69 -5.83
N VAL A 69 5.46 -15.05 -4.73
CA VAL A 69 6.19 -15.13 -3.46
C VAL A 69 5.23 -15.48 -2.34
N SER A 70 5.54 -16.54 -1.59
CA SER A 70 4.76 -17.00 -0.44
C SER A 70 5.61 -17.05 0.85
N SER A 71 4.98 -17.40 1.97
CA SER A 71 5.67 -17.57 3.25
C SER A 71 6.56 -18.82 3.29
N ASN A 72 6.23 -19.84 2.50
CA ASN A 72 6.84 -21.17 2.57
C ASN A 72 7.81 -21.42 1.42
N THR A 73 7.97 -20.44 0.53
CA THR A 73 8.83 -20.52 -0.64
C THR A 73 10.28 -20.20 -0.30
N ASP A 74 11.17 -20.81 -1.09
CA ASP A 74 12.60 -20.64 -0.94
C ASP A 74 13.01 -19.17 -1.06
N GLU A 75 14.17 -18.85 -0.50
CA GLU A 75 14.72 -17.50 -0.59
C GLU A 75 14.99 -17.05 -2.04
N GLU A 76 15.01 -17.99 -2.99
CA GLU A 76 15.18 -17.71 -4.40
C GLU A 76 14.00 -16.90 -4.97
N ASP A 77 12.77 -17.21 -4.57
CA ASP A 77 11.58 -16.52 -5.10
C ASP A 77 11.54 -15.05 -4.68
N ILE A 78 11.94 -14.75 -3.44
CA ILE A 78 12.04 -13.35 -3.00
C ILE A 78 13.19 -12.62 -3.70
N ARG A 79 14.31 -13.31 -4.00
CA ARG A 79 15.40 -12.75 -4.80
C ARG A 79 14.96 -12.43 -6.22
N ASN A 80 14.24 -13.34 -6.87
CA ASN A 80 13.67 -13.15 -8.20
C ASN A 80 12.73 -11.95 -8.23
N ALA A 81 11.80 -11.87 -7.27
CA ALA A 81 10.92 -10.70 -7.14
C ALA A 81 11.69 -9.38 -6.95
N ILE A 82 12.75 -9.36 -6.14
CA ILE A 82 13.61 -8.18 -5.97
C ILE A 82 14.31 -7.81 -7.29
N MET A 83 14.80 -8.79 -8.05
CA MET A 83 15.43 -8.55 -9.35
C MET A 83 14.44 -7.99 -10.37
N ALA A 84 13.23 -8.57 -10.46
CA ALA A 84 12.16 -8.06 -11.31
C ALA A 84 11.79 -6.61 -10.96
N ILE A 85 11.68 -6.28 -9.66
CA ILE A 85 11.40 -4.90 -9.23
C ILE A 85 12.58 -3.97 -9.56
N ARG A 86 13.83 -4.42 -9.47
CA ARG A 86 14.99 -3.61 -9.86
C ARG A 86 15.01 -3.32 -11.37
N GLN A 87 14.58 -4.28 -12.18
CA GLN A 87 14.47 -4.13 -13.63
C GLN A 87 13.33 -3.18 -14.00
N ASN A 88 12.13 -3.42 -13.46
CA ASN A 88 10.90 -2.71 -13.84
C ASN A 88 10.67 -1.40 -13.07
N ARG A 89 11.37 -1.19 -11.95
CA ARG A 89 11.30 -0.04 -11.02
C ARG A 89 10.00 0.15 -10.26
N VAL A 90 8.89 -0.40 -10.74
CA VAL A 90 7.55 -0.27 -10.16
C VAL A 90 6.92 -1.64 -9.99
N ALA A 91 6.21 -1.84 -8.88
CA ALA A 91 5.45 -3.07 -8.65
C ALA A 91 4.19 -2.81 -7.82
N LEU A 92 3.16 -3.61 -8.09
CA LEU A 92 1.95 -3.72 -7.28
C LEU A 92 1.95 -5.08 -6.59
N LYS A 93 1.84 -5.10 -5.26
CA LYS A 93 1.86 -6.35 -4.48
C LYS A 93 0.69 -6.48 -3.52
N GLY A 94 0.24 -7.70 -3.35
CA GLY A 94 -0.56 -8.10 -2.20
C GLY A 94 0.28 -8.24 -0.92
N ASN A 95 -0.37 -8.55 0.20
CA ASN A 95 0.34 -8.86 1.43
C ASN A 95 0.92 -10.29 1.38
N ILE A 96 2.24 -10.41 1.54
CA ILE A 96 2.92 -11.71 1.72
C ILE A 96 2.80 -12.04 3.19
N GLU A 97 2.32 -13.22 3.51
CA GLU A 97 2.18 -13.60 4.91
C GLU A 97 3.52 -13.93 5.55
N THR A 98 3.65 -13.58 6.82
CA THR A 98 4.79 -14.02 7.64
C THR A 98 4.29 -15.09 8.60
N ASN A 99 4.88 -16.27 8.55
CA ASN A 99 4.59 -17.32 9.51
C ASN A 99 5.43 -17.07 10.77
N HIS A 100 4.77 -16.77 11.89
CA HIS A 100 5.42 -16.44 13.16
C HIS A 100 5.81 -17.69 13.97
N ASP A 101 5.39 -18.88 13.54
CA ASP A 101 5.79 -20.16 14.15
C ASP A 101 7.19 -20.62 13.67
N LEU A 102 7.74 -19.95 12.66
CA LEU A 102 9.08 -20.20 12.14
C LEU A 102 10.15 -19.57 13.04
N PRO A 103 11.38 -20.11 13.06
CA PRO A 103 12.46 -19.58 13.91
C PRO A 103 12.77 -18.11 13.59
N PRO A 104 13.33 -17.33 14.53
CA PRO A 104 13.69 -15.92 14.32
C PRO A 104 14.62 -15.66 13.13
N SER A 105 15.39 -16.66 12.70
CA SER A 105 16.22 -16.60 11.48
C SER A 105 15.39 -16.46 10.20
N HIS A 106 14.11 -16.80 10.23
CA HIS A 106 13.20 -16.65 9.11
C HIS A 106 12.61 -15.24 9.09
N GLU A 107 13.30 -14.33 8.40
CA GLU A 107 12.85 -12.95 8.26
C GLU A 107 11.55 -12.83 7.47
N SER A 108 10.75 -11.80 7.80
CA SER A 108 9.56 -11.46 7.02
C SER A 108 9.94 -11.09 5.58
N ARG A 109 9.38 -11.80 4.59
CA ARG A 109 9.59 -11.49 3.16
C ARG A 109 9.20 -10.05 2.80
N ASN A 110 8.22 -9.45 3.49
CA ASN A 110 7.90 -8.03 3.29
C ASN A 110 9.03 -7.12 3.80
N ASN A 111 9.70 -7.50 4.89
CA ASN A 111 10.83 -6.73 5.42
C ASN A 111 12.02 -6.82 4.46
N ILE A 112 12.38 -8.03 4.02
CA ILE A 112 13.45 -8.27 3.03
C ILE A 112 13.22 -7.43 1.77
N LEU A 113 11.98 -7.37 1.26
CA LEU A 113 11.65 -6.55 0.10
C LEU A 113 11.86 -5.05 0.36
N ARG A 114 11.43 -4.55 1.52
CA ARG A 114 11.55 -3.13 1.88
C ARG A 114 13.02 -2.73 2.05
N THR A 115 13.80 -3.53 2.77
CA THR A 115 15.21 -3.24 3.07
C THR A 115 16.11 -3.52 1.86
N GLY A 116 15.88 -4.62 1.14
CA GLY A 116 16.68 -5.02 -0.04
C GLY A 116 16.52 -4.11 -1.27
N LEU A 117 15.42 -3.34 -1.33
CA LEU A 117 15.17 -2.31 -2.34
C LEU A 117 15.32 -0.88 -1.80
N ASP A 118 15.67 -0.71 -0.52
CA ASP A 118 15.74 0.57 0.18
C ASP A 118 14.47 1.45 0.01
N LEU A 119 13.29 0.82 0.10
CA LEU A 119 11.98 1.49 0.05
C LEU A 119 11.71 2.22 1.37
N TYR A 120 12.39 3.33 1.58
CA TYR A 120 12.55 3.98 2.88
C TYR A 120 11.33 4.74 3.43
N ALA A 121 10.41 5.16 2.56
CA ALA A 121 9.22 5.91 2.95
C ALA A 121 7.97 5.08 2.66
N ASN A 122 7.24 4.72 3.72
CA ASN A 122 5.90 4.16 3.59
C ASN A 122 4.87 5.28 3.76
N VAL A 123 4.05 5.50 2.74
CA VAL A 123 3.03 6.56 2.74
C VAL A 123 1.65 5.92 2.77
N VAL A 124 0.82 6.35 3.71
CA VAL A 124 -0.57 5.90 3.84
C VAL A 124 -1.46 7.12 3.95
N GLN A 125 -2.42 7.26 3.04
CA GLN A 125 -3.45 8.29 3.13
C GLN A 125 -4.74 7.69 3.70
N CYS A 126 -5.19 8.22 4.83
CA CYS A 126 -6.43 7.84 5.49
C CYS A 126 -7.44 8.96 5.28
N LYS A 127 -8.36 8.78 4.33
CA LYS A 127 -9.38 9.77 3.97
C LYS A 127 -10.79 9.22 4.14
N SER A 128 -11.63 9.90 4.91
CA SER A 128 -13.06 9.61 5.04
C SER A 128 -13.72 9.63 3.65
N LEU A 129 -14.46 8.57 3.33
CA LEU A 129 -15.21 8.45 2.09
C LEU A 129 -16.68 8.83 2.34
N PRO A 130 -17.31 9.67 1.51
CA PRO A 130 -18.68 10.14 1.73
C PRO A 130 -19.72 9.01 1.92
N GLY A 131 -19.67 7.96 1.10
CA GLY A 131 -20.55 6.79 1.20
C GLY A 131 -20.30 5.85 2.39
N VAL A 132 -19.24 6.08 3.18
CA VAL A 132 -18.85 5.17 4.26
C VAL A 132 -19.14 5.84 5.60
N VAL A 133 -20.21 5.40 6.24
CA VAL A 133 -20.57 5.89 7.57
C VAL A 133 -19.69 5.24 8.63
N THR A 134 -18.84 6.03 9.27
CA THR A 134 -18.11 5.64 10.48
C THR A 134 -18.38 6.60 11.64
N ARG A 135 -17.83 6.31 12.83
CA ARG A 135 -17.98 7.13 14.03
C ARG A 135 -17.38 8.54 13.86
N HIS A 136 -16.33 8.67 13.07
CA HIS A 136 -15.59 9.92 12.87
C HIS A 136 -15.66 10.34 11.41
N LYS A 137 -15.94 11.62 11.15
CA LYS A 137 -16.10 12.18 9.81
C LYS A 137 -14.98 13.17 9.49
N ASN A 138 -14.79 13.45 8.20
CA ASN A 138 -13.85 14.46 7.70
C ASN A 138 -12.39 14.21 8.12
N ILE A 139 -11.97 12.95 8.11
CA ILE A 139 -10.57 12.57 8.30
C ILE A 139 -9.86 12.69 6.95
N ASP A 140 -8.72 13.40 6.90
CA ASP A 140 -7.79 13.39 5.76
C ASP A 140 -6.37 13.51 6.32
N ILE A 141 -5.77 12.36 6.64
CA ILE A 141 -4.46 12.27 7.28
C ILE A 141 -3.51 11.54 6.34
N VAL A 142 -2.35 12.13 6.08
CA VAL A 142 -1.25 11.51 5.35
C VAL A 142 -0.17 11.09 6.35
N ILE A 143 0.08 9.79 6.43
CA ILE A 143 1.09 9.20 7.30
C ILE A 143 2.33 8.91 6.48
N VAL A 144 3.48 9.44 6.91
CA VAL A 144 4.79 9.16 6.32
C VAL A 144 5.65 8.43 7.36
N ARG A 145 5.95 7.18 7.08
CA ARG A 145 6.61 6.26 8.00
C ARG A 145 7.99 5.88 7.49
N GLU A 146 9.00 5.95 8.37
CA GLU A 146 10.31 5.34 8.12
C GLU A 146 10.16 3.82 8.03
N ASN A 147 10.74 3.21 6.99
CA ASN A 147 10.40 1.83 6.59
C ASN A 147 11.61 0.90 6.45
N THR A 148 12.80 1.29 6.93
CA THR A 148 14.06 0.54 6.75
C THR A 148 14.95 0.46 7.99
N GLU A 149 14.61 1.12 9.09
CA GLU A 149 15.33 1.01 10.37
C GLU A 149 14.34 0.95 11.55
N GLY A 150 14.82 1.29 12.74
CA GLY A 150 14.07 1.18 13.98
C GLY A 150 13.90 -0.28 14.37
N GLU A 151 12.68 -0.62 14.74
CA GLU A 151 12.27 -1.95 15.21
C GLU A 151 12.27 -3.01 14.09
N TYR A 152 12.28 -2.58 12.82
CA TYR A 152 12.37 -3.48 11.65
C TYR A 152 13.80 -3.89 11.30
N SER A 153 14.78 -3.48 12.10
CA SER A 153 16.17 -3.95 11.96
C SER A 153 16.33 -5.41 12.42
N SER A 154 15.34 -5.99 13.11
CA SER A 154 15.30 -7.40 13.55
C SER A 154 16.55 -7.86 14.30
N LEU A 155 17.18 -6.93 15.05
CA LEU A 155 18.37 -7.21 15.85
C LEU A 155 17.96 -7.66 17.25
N GLU A 156 17.78 -8.95 17.42
CA GLU A 156 17.38 -9.57 18.68
C GLU A 156 18.40 -10.60 19.13
N ARG A 157 18.67 -10.67 20.43
CA ARG A 157 19.56 -11.67 21.02
C ARG A 157 19.08 -12.08 22.41
N GLU A 158 19.30 -13.34 22.74
CA GLU A 158 19.11 -13.84 24.10
C GLU A 158 20.47 -13.93 24.78
N SER A 159 20.79 -12.94 25.62
CA SER A 159 22.10 -12.84 26.28
C SER A 159 22.29 -13.93 27.34
N VAL A 160 21.21 -14.27 28.04
CA VAL A 160 21.11 -15.39 29.01
C VAL A 160 19.72 -15.98 28.85
N ALA A 161 19.55 -17.28 29.11
CA ALA A 161 18.25 -17.95 29.06
C ALA A 161 17.17 -17.14 29.81
N GLY A 162 16.12 -16.72 29.11
CA GLY A 162 15.03 -15.88 29.61
C GLY A 162 15.27 -14.36 29.54
N VAL A 163 16.41 -13.89 29.05
CA VAL A 163 16.76 -12.46 28.91
C VAL A 163 16.98 -12.12 27.43
N VAL A 164 15.92 -11.59 26.81
CA VAL A 164 15.91 -11.20 25.40
C VAL A 164 16.07 -9.69 25.25
N GLU A 165 17.06 -9.30 24.45
CA GLU A 165 17.33 -7.91 24.08
C GLU A 165 16.88 -7.67 22.65
N SER A 166 16.16 -6.57 22.42
CA SER A 166 15.75 -6.10 21.09
C SER A 166 16.35 -4.72 20.85
N LEU A 167 17.19 -4.60 19.82
CA LEU A 167 17.99 -3.41 19.55
C LEU A 167 17.33 -2.55 18.47
N LYS A 168 16.74 -1.44 18.90
CA LYS A 168 16.22 -0.39 18.01
C LYS A 168 17.35 0.51 17.53
N VAL A 169 17.56 0.59 16.23
CA VAL A 169 18.58 1.45 15.61
C VAL A 169 17.91 2.62 14.88
N ILE A 170 18.27 3.86 15.25
CA ILE A 170 17.88 5.07 14.53
C ILE A 170 19.14 5.77 14.06
N THR A 171 19.18 6.15 12.78
CA THR A 171 20.32 6.84 12.18
C THR A 171 19.94 8.21 11.64
N LYS A 172 20.88 9.16 11.76
CA LYS A 172 20.70 10.53 11.25
C LYS A 172 20.38 10.53 9.74
N ALA A 173 21.07 9.70 8.96
CA ALA A 173 20.89 9.64 7.51
C ALA A 173 19.47 9.22 7.11
N LYS A 174 18.94 8.14 7.71
CA LYS A 174 17.60 7.63 7.41
C LYS A 174 16.49 8.53 7.95
N SER A 175 16.71 9.14 9.12
CA SER A 175 15.80 10.15 9.69
C SER A 175 15.71 11.41 8.81
N LEU A 176 16.84 11.91 8.29
CA LEU A 176 16.86 13.08 7.41
C LEU A 176 16.13 12.83 6.09
N ARG A 177 16.34 11.67 5.45
CA ARG A 177 15.69 11.39 4.15
C ARG A 177 14.16 11.26 4.27
N VAL A 178 13.66 10.63 5.34
CA VAL A 178 12.21 10.50 5.53
C VAL A 178 11.58 11.84 5.90
N ALA A 179 12.26 12.67 6.71
CA ALA A 179 11.82 14.02 7.00
C ALA A 179 11.78 14.89 5.73
N LYS A 180 12.83 14.87 4.91
CA LYS A 180 12.86 15.59 3.61
C LYS A 180 11.71 15.14 2.72
N TYR A 181 11.45 13.84 2.65
CA TYR A 181 10.34 13.30 1.88
C TYR A 181 8.98 13.80 2.40
N ALA A 182 8.75 13.78 3.72
CA ALA A 182 7.49 14.23 4.32
C ALA A 182 7.22 15.72 4.05
N PHE A 183 8.23 16.59 4.22
CA PHE A 183 8.08 18.03 3.94
C PHE A 183 7.88 18.32 2.46
N LYS A 184 8.59 17.62 1.57
CA LYS A 184 8.39 17.73 0.12
C LYS A 184 6.96 17.32 -0.26
N LEU A 185 6.50 16.17 0.24
CA LEU A 185 5.13 15.69 0.00
C LEU A 185 4.09 16.69 0.50
N ALA A 186 4.28 17.26 1.69
CA ALA A 186 3.39 18.28 2.24
C ALA A 186 3.33 19.51 1.34
N GLN A 187 4.47 20.00 0.86
CA GLN A 187 4.54 21.14 -0.06
C GLN A 187 3.84 20.86 -1.39
N GLU A 188 4.12 19.71 -2.03
CA GLU A 188 3.51 19.31 -3.31
C GLU A 188 1.99 19.10 -3.19
N SER A 189 1.54 18.62 -2.03
CA SER A 189 0.11 18.38 -1.75
C SER A 189 -0.62 19.63 -1.23
N GLY A 190 0.07 20.77 -1.06
CA GLY A 190 -0.51 22.00 -0.52
C GLY A 190 -0.91 21.92 0.97
N LEU A 191 -0.38 20.95 1.71
CA LEU A 191 -0.63 20.75 3.15
C LEU A 191 0.25 21.69 3.97
N ARG A 192 -0.30 22.24 5.05
CA ARG A 192 0.33 23.34 5.80
C ARG A 192 0.97 22.92 7.10
N ARG A 193 0.78 21.67 7.54
CA ARG A 193 1.24 21.19 8.85
C ARG A 193 1.86 19.81 8.75
N VAL A 194 3.03 19.65 9.38
CA VAL A 194 3.74 18.38 9.52
C VAL A 194 4.03 18.15 11.00
N THR A 195 3.50 17.05 11.53
CA THR A 195 3.71 16.65 12.93
C THR A 195 4.68 15.48 13.02
N ALA A 196 5.79 15.64 13.74
CA ALA A 196 6.70 14.55 14.08
C ALA A 196 6.23 13.81 15.34
N VAL A 197 6.00 12.50 15.22
CA VAL A 197 5.59 11.66 16.35
C VAL A 197 6.79 10.94 16.94
N HIS A 198 6.89 10.96 18.26
CA HIS A 198 7.98 10.37 19.02
C HIS A 198 7.51 9.83 20.38
N LYS A 199 8.40 9.21 21.16
CA LYS A 199 8.14 8.81 22.54
C LYS A 199 9.08 9.57 23.49
N ALA A 200 8.52 10.34 24.42
CA ALA A 200 9.29 11.21 25.33
C ALA A 200 10.30 10.47 26.23
N THR A 201 10.11 9.17 26.48
CA THR A 201 11.03 8.37 27.30
C THR A 201 12.31 7.97 26.55
N MET A 202 12.32 7.98 25.21
CA MET A 202 13.46 7.61 24.38
C MET A 202 14.39 8.81 24.12
N LYS A 203 15.23 9.14 25.10
CA LYS A 203 16.03 10.38 25.09
C LYS A 203 17.14 10.49 24.04
N LEU A 204 17.59 9.37 23.47
CA LEU A 204 18.68 9.36 22.48
C LEU A 204 18.17 9.14 21.06
N GLY A 205 17.56 7.97 20.79
CA GLY A 205 17.11 7.61 19.44
C GLY A 205 16.02 8.52 18.89
N ASP A 206 14.93 8.71 19.65
CA ASP A 206 13.81 9.54 19.19
C ASP A 206 14.16 11.03 19.21
N GLU A 207 15.01 11.48 20.13
CA GLU A 207 15.51 12.87 20.10
C GLU A 207 16.37 13.12 18.84
N LEU A 208 17.20 12.16 18.43
CA LEU A 208 17.94 12.24 17.16
C LEU A 208 16.98 12.38 15.97
N PHE A 209 15.91 11.59 15.94
CA PHE A 209 14.88 11.70 14.91
C PHE A 209 14.24 13.10 14.90
N LEU A 210 13.81 13.61 16.07
CA LEU A 210 13.23 14.95 16.19
C LEU A 210 14.19 16.07 15.80
N GLN A 211 15.48 15.92 16.10
CA GLN A 211 16.51 16.86 15.68
C GLN A 211 16.60 16.90 14.15
N CYS A 212 16.62 15.74 13.50
CA CYS A 212 16.61 15.66 12.03
C CYS A 212 15.34 16.30 11.43
N CYS A 213 14.18 16.07 12.03
CA CYS A 213 12.93 16.71 11.63
C CYS A 213 12.99 18.24 11.73
N ARG A 214 13.55 18.77 12.83
CA ARG A 214 13.75 20.21 13.04
C ARG A 214 14.74 20.81 12.03
N GLU A 215 15.83 20.11 11.75
CA GLU A 215 16.83 20.50 10.74
C GLU A 215 16.17 20.65 9.36
N VAL A 216 15.29 19.72 8.96
CA VAL A 216 14.57 19.81 7.69
C VAL A 216 13.49 20.90 7.73
N ALA A 217 12.76 21.02 8.84
CA ALA A 217 11.69 22.01 9.00
C ALA A 217 12.18 23.45 8.78
N ALA A 218 13.43 23.76 9.18
CA ALA A 218 14.04 25.06 8.96
C ALA A 218 14.14 25.45 7.46
N GLY A 219 14.17 24.45 6.55
CA GLY A 219 14.14 24.67 5.10
C GLY A 219 12.74 24.88 4.50
N TYR A 220 11.67 24.71 5.29
CA TYR A 220 10.28 24.84 4.86
C TYR A 220 9.49 25.78 5.79
N PRO A 221 9.84 27.09 5.86
CA PRO A 221 9.23 28.04 6.79
C PRO A 221 7.71 28.25 6.58
N GLN A 222 7.21 27.92 5.39
CA GLN A 222 5.78 27.96 5.05
C GLN A 222 4.95 26.80 5.61
N ILE A 223 5.60 25.76 6.16
CA ILE A 223 4.96 24.58 6.73
C ILE A 223 5.12 24.61 8.25
N THR A 224 4.01 24.58 8.97
CA THR A 224 4.00 24.51 10.43
C THR A 224 4.55 23.15 10.88
N PHE A 225 5.65 23.18 11.63
CA PHE A 225 6.24 21.99 12.24
C PHE A 225 5.80 21.84 13.70
N GLU A 226 5.24 20.67 14.02
CA GLU A 226 4.83 20.30 15.37
C GLU A 226 5.50 18.99 15.80
N LYS A 227 5.59 18.77 17.11
CA LYS A 227 5.98 17.48 17.68
C LYS A 227 4.92 16.98 18.63
N MET A 228 4.68 15.69 18.64
CA MET A 228 3.70 15.06 19.52
C MET A 228 4.21 13.72 20.04
N ILE A 229 3.87 13.40 21.29
CA ILE A 229 4.13 12.07 21.84
C ILE A 229 3.10 11.07 21.29
N VAL A 230 3.55 9.86 20.94
CA VAL A 230 2.73 8.83 20.30
C VAL A 230 1.46 8.49 21.09
N ASP A 231 1.52 8.50 22.42
CA ASP A 231 0.34 8.26 23.28
C ASP A 231 -0.75 9.29 23.01
N ASN A 232 -0.37 10.56 23.01
CA ASN A 232 -1.29 11.66 22.73
C ASN A 232 -1.72 11.66 21.25
N THR A 233 -0.85 11.23 20.33
CA THR A 233 -1.19 11.03 18.92
C THR A 233 -2.25 9.94 18.72
N THR A 234 -2.32 8.93 19.58
CA THR A 234 -3.40 7.94 19.48
C THR A 234 -4.72 8.44 20.08
N MET A 235 -4.67 9.42 20.99
CA MET A 235 -5.84 10.08 21.56
C MET A 235 -6.40 11.19 20.66
N GLN A 236 -5.52 11.92 19.98
CA GLN A 236 -5.87 13.04 19.09
C GLN A 236 -5.71 12.61 17.65
N LEU A 237 -6.66 12.89 16.77
CA LEU A 237 -6.64 12.38 15.38
C LEU A 237 -6.90 13.49 14.36
N GLN A 238 -6.55 14.72 14.69
CA GLN A 238 -6.70 15.90 13.82
C GLN A 238 -5.34 16.32 13.27
N PHE A 239 -4.91 15.66 12.20
CA PHE A 239 -3.62 15.90 11.57
C PHE A 239 -3.75 16.10 10.07
N ASP A 240 -2.71 16.70 9.49
CA ASP A 240 -2.56 16.85 8.04
C ASP A 240 -1.54 15.82 7.57
N VAL A 241 -0.25 16.07 7.81
CA VAL A 241 0.84 15.12 7.60
C VAL A 241 1.45 14.71 8.94
N VAL A 242 1.57 13.40 9.16
CA VAL A 242 2.21 12.84 10.36
C VAL A 242 3.40 12.02 9.94
N MET A 243 4.60 12.40 10.40
CA MET A 243 5.82 11.64 10.15
C MET A 243 6.34 10.95 11.40
N MET A 244 6.82 9.72 11.27
CA MET A 244 7.25 8.95 12.43
C MET A 244 8.23 7.80 12.12
N PRO A 245 8.99 7.34 13.15
CA PRO A 245 9.75 6.11 13.10
C PRO A 245 8.90 4.87 12.85
N SER A 246 9.58 3.77 12.57
CA SER A 246 8.99 2.56 11.99
C SER A 246 7.83 1.94 12.79
N LEU A 247 7.97 1.67 14.09
CA LEU A 247 6.92 0.99 14.87
C LEU A 247 5.68 1.87 15.09
N TYR A 248 5.88 3.15 15.43
CA TYR A 248 4.78 4.09 15.67
C TYR A 248 3.94 4.26 14.42
N GLY A 249 4.59 4.28 13.25
CA GLY A 249 3.94 4.34 11.94
C GLY A 249 2.93 3.23 11.74
N ASN A 250 3.30 1.99 12.09
CA ASN A 250 2.43 0.83 11.96
C ASN A 250 1.22 0.89 12.91
N ILE A 251 1.42 1.38 14.14
CA ILE A 251 0.33 1.54 15.12
C ILE A 251 -0.66 2.61 14.64
N VAL A 252 -0.15 3.81 14.36
CA VAL A 252 -0.97 4.96 13.96
C VAL A 252 -1.69 4.67 12.64
N SER A 253 -1.02 4.03 11.66
CA SER A 253 -1.68 3.68 10.39
C SER A 253 -2.85 2.71 10.58
N ASN A 254 -2.73 1.74 11.49
CA ASN A 254 -3.80 0.80 11.77
C ASN A 254 -4.97 1.46 12.52
N VAL A 255 -4.68 2.37 13.46
CA VAL A 255 -5.70 3.18 14.12
C VAL A 255 -6.44 4.03 13.08
N CYS A 256 -5.73 4.77 12.23
CA CYS A 256 -6.34 5.60 11.19
C CYS A 256 -7.14 4.80 10.15
N ALA A 257 -6.66 3.61 9.76
CA ALA A 257 -7.42 2.70 8.91
C ALA A 257 -8.74 2.29 9.58
N GLY A 258 -8.70 1.95 10.88
CA GLY A 258 -9.87 1.62 11.69
C GLY A 258 -10.91 2.74 11.77
N LEU A 259 -10.47 4.01 11.84
CA LEU A 259 -11.37 5.17 11.92
C LEU A 259 -12.12 5.44 10.61
N VAL A 260 -11.43 5.26 9.48
CA VAL A 260 -11.97 5.60 8.16
C VAL A 260 -12.89 4.51 7.63
N ARG A 261 -12.53 3.23 7.79
CA ARG A 261 -13.34 2.12 7.26
C ARG A 261 -13.05 0.74 7.85
N GLY A 262 -11.95 0.59 8.59
CA GLY A 262 -11.30 -0.70 8.85
C GLY A 262 -10.15 -0.96 7.88
N LEU A 263 -9.22 -1.86 8.26
CA LEU A 263 -8.29 -2.46 7.31
C LEU A 263 -9.15 -3.17 6.27
N GLY A 264 -9.27 -2.62 5.05
CA GLY A 264 -10.09 -3.18 3.98
C GLY A 264 -9.96 -4.69 3.99
N ASN A 265 -11.09 -5.38 4.06
CA ASN A 265 -11.21 -6.80 4.39
C ASN A 265 -10.27 -7.68 3.53
N THR A 266 -9.02 -7.86 3.97
CA THR A 266 -7.98 -8.70 3.31
C THR A 266 -7.45 -9.80 4.23
N GLY A 267 -8.08 -10.03 5.38
CA GLY A 267 -7.69 -11.08 6.32
C GLY A 267 -7.86 -12.48 5.75
N LYS A 268 -7.07 -13.45 6.22
CA LYS A 268 -7.15 -14.87 5.82
C LYS A 268 -8.56 -15.45 5.90
N SER A 269 -9.34 -15.05 6.91
CA SER A 269 -10.66 -15.64 7.23
C SER A 269 -11.73 -15.47 6.15
N ILE A 270 -11.56 -14.50 5.25
CA ILE A 270 -12.55 -14.10 4.23
C ILE A 270 -12.09 -14.41 2.79
N THR A 271 -10.91 -15.01 2.66
CA THR A 271 -10.28 -15.32 1.37
C THR A 271 -11.02 -16.38 0.54
N LYS A 272 -12.03 -17.06 1.11
CA LYS A 272 -12.78 -18.13 0.43
C LYS A 272 -14.13 -17.69 -0.12
N GLU A 273 -14.60 -16.47 0.18
CA GLU A 273 -16.01 -16.10 -0.05
C GLU A 273 -16.23 -14.95 -1.06
N ASN A 274 -15.18 -14.47 -1.74
CA ASN A 274 -15.27 -13.33 -2.67
C ASN A 274 -15.85 -12.04 -2.02
N ILE A 275 -15.69 -11.89 -0.70
CA ILE A 275 -16.14 -10.74 0.12
C ILE A 275 -14.96 -9.78 0.38
N ALA A 276 -13.84 -9.96 -0.31
CA ALA A 276 -12.66 -9.15 -0.11
C ALA A 276 -12.85 -7.75 -0.70
N ASP A 277 -12.47 -6.74 0.06
CA ASP A 277 -12.66 -5.35 -0.35
C ASP A 277 -11.63 -4.92 -1.40
N LEU A 278 -12.10 -4.66 -2.61
CA LEU A 278 -11.29 -4.27 -3.75
C LEU A 278 -10.81 -2.82 -3.69
N THR A 279 -11.48 -1.96 -2.91
CA THR A 279 -11.30 -0.50 -2.93
C THR A 279 -9.86 -0.11 -2.64
N ALA A 280 -9.26 -0.67 -1.58
CA ALA A 280 -7.89 -0.33 -1.20
C ALA A 280 -6.87 -0.73 -2.27
N THR A 281 -7.09 -1.88 -2.91
CA THR A 281 -6.21 -2.41 -3.95
C THR A 281 -6.31 -1.60 -5.24
N LEU A 282 -7.52 -1.21 -5.64
CA LEU A 282 -7.76 -0.37 -6.81
C LEU A 282 -7.25 1.06 -6.61
N LEU A 283 -7.40 1.63 -5.41
CA LEU A 283 -6.84 2.95 -5.09
C LEU A 283 -5.29 2.90 -5.07
N ALA A 284 -4.70 1.80 -4.56
CA ALA A 284 -3.25 1.60 -4.64
C ALA A 284 -2.76 1.51 -6.10
N SER A 285 -3.50 0.84 -6.98
CA SER A 285 -3.15 0.80 -8.40
C SER A 285 -3.30 2.16 -9.08
N CYS A 286 -4.26 3.00 -8.66
CA CYS A 286 -4.35 4.39 -9.12
C CYS A 286 -3.12 5.20 -8.71
N THR A 287 -2.65 5.07 -7.46
CA THR A 287 -1.40 5.73 -7.00
C THR A 287 -0.18 5.26 -7.79
N MET A 288 -0.14 3.98 -8.18
CA MET A 288 0.89 3.46 -9.09
C MET A 288 0.82 4.13 -10.47
N LEU A 289 -0.38 4.29 -11.03
CA LEU A 289 -0.57 4.98 -12.32
C LEU A 289 -0.16 6.45 -12.24
N ASP A 290 -0.44 7.13 -11.13
CA ASP A 290 0.04 8.50 -10.89
C ASP A 290 1.57 8.55 -10.84
N HIS A 291 2.22 7.57 -10.21
CA HIS A 291 3.68 7.46 -10.21
C HIS A 291 4.26 7.28 -11.63
N LEU A 292 3.56 6.52 -12.48
CA LEU A 292 3.89 6.31 -13.90
C LEU A 292 3.50 7.48 -14.82
N GLN A 293 3.01 8.60 -14.27
CA GLN A 293 2.52 9.78 -15.02
C GLN A 293 1.29 9.51 -15.90
N LEU A 294 0.54 8.44 -15.62
CA LEU A 294 -0.69 8.06 -16.31
C LEU A 294 -1.93 8.63 -15.59
N HIS A 295 -1.91 9.94 -15.32
CA HIS A 295 -2.90 10.64 -14.48
C HIS A 295 -4.34 10.56 -14.99
N SER A 296 -4.54 10.52 -16.31
CA SER A 296 -5.87 10.42 -16.92
C SER A 296 -6.55 9.09 -16.55
N HIS A 297 -5.83 7.98 -16.72
CA HIS A 297 -6.31 6.65 -16.34
C HIS A 297 -6.49 6.55 -14.81
N ALA A 298 -5.52 7.04 -14.03
CA ALA A 298 -5.62 7.07 -12.58
C ALA A 298 -6.87 7.80 -12.10
N THR A 299 -7.15 8.99 -12.65
CA THR A 299 -8.33 9.79 -12.31
C THR A 299 -9.62 9.09 -12.70
N SER A 300 -9.70 8.55 -13.92
CA SER A 300 -10.89 7.84 -14.40
C SER A 300 -11.24 6.65 -13.51
N ILE A 301 -10.26 5.81 -13.17
CA ILE A 301 -10.47 4.63 -12.33
C ILE A 301 -10.81 5.06 -10.90
N ARG A 302 -10.08 6.02 -10.33
CA ARG A 302 -10.31 6.53 -8.97
C ARG A 302 -11.72 7.08 -8.81
N GLN A 303 -12.21 7.87 -9.76
CA GLN A 303 -13.57 8.42 -9.73
C GLN A 303 -14.63 7.31 -9.82
N ALA A 304 -14.43 6.30 -10.68
CA ALA A 304 -15.34 5.17 -10.77
C ALA A 304 -15.38 4.35 -9.47
N VAL A 305 -14.22 4.13 -8.83
CA VAL A 305 -14.14 3.42 -7.54
C VAL A 305 -14.85 4.21 -6.45
N LEU A 306 -14.63 5.52 -6.35
CA LEU A 306 -15.29 6.36 -5.35
C LEU A 306 -16.81 6.42 -5.56
N ALA A 307 -17.27 6.58 -6.81
CA ALA A 307 -18.69 6.54 -7.14
C ALA A 307 -19.34 5.18 -6.81
N SER A 308 -18.61 4.08 -6.96
CA SER A 308 -19.08 2.75 -6.55
C SER A 308 -19.20 2.61 -5.04
N VAL A 309 -18.36 3.29 -4.26
CA VAL A 309 -18.42 3.28 -2.79
C VAL A 309 -19.60 4.11 -2.29
N ASP A 310 -20.03 5.12 -3.03
CA ASP A 310 -21.22 5.92 -2.66
C ASP A 310 -22.55 5.18 -2.94
N ASN A 311 -22.52 4.08 -3.69
CA ASN A 311 -23.71 3.28 -3.97
C ASN A 311 -23.92 2.20 -2.90
N GLU A 312 -24.92 2.40 -2.03
CA GLU A 312 -25.20 1.49 -0.92
C GLU A 312 -25.48 0.04 -1.37
N ASN A 313 -25.95 -0.16 -2.61
CA ASN A 313 -26.25 -1.48 -3.17
C ASN A 313 -24.99 -2.29 -3.54
N ILE A 314 -23.82 -1.65 -3.62
CA ILE A 314 -22.54 -2.29 -4.00
C ILE A 314 -21.67 -2.57 -2.75
N HIS A 315 -22.07 -2.11 -1.58
CA HIS A 315 -21.38 -2.46 -0.34
C HIS A 315 -21.46 -3.96 -0.08
N HIS A 316 -20.36 -4.67 -0.34
CA HIS A 316 -20.11 -5.96 0.28
C HIS A 316 -20.08 -5.74 1.80
N THR A 317 -21.01 -6.37 2.53
CA THR A 317 -21.17 -6.28 4.00
C THR A 317 -19.81 -6.49 4.72
N PRO A 318 -19.49 -5.81 5.85
CA PRO A 318 -20.42 -5.27 6.83
C PRO A 318 -20.00 -3.90 7.42
N CYS A 319 -20.16 -2.79 6.69
CA CYS A 319 -20.07 -1.48 7.35
C CYS A 319 -21.30 -1.21 8.27
N SER A 320 -22.38 -1.99 8.11
CA SER A 320 -23.70 -1.77 8.73
C SER A 320 -24.18 -2.84 9.73
N SER A 321 -23.48 -3.97 9.94
CA SER A 321 -24.03 -5.09 10.75
C SER A 321 -23.34 -5.36 12.09
N LEU A 322 -22.76 -4.35 12.73
CA LEU A 322 -22.35 -4.42 14.14
C LEU A 322 -23.36 -3.69 15.04
N SER A 323 -24.64 -4.08 14.98
CA SER A 323 -25.58 -3.88 16.08
C SER A 323 -25.63 -5.16 16.92
N GLN A 324 -24.81 -5.22 17.97
CA GLN A 324 -24.85 -6.26 19.01
C GLN A 324 -26.10 -6.17 19.92
N SER A 325 -27.21 -5.58 19.46
CA SER A 325 -28.40 -5.32 20.28
C SER A 325 -29.73 -5.89 19.77
N GLN A 326 -29.74 -6.71 18.71
CA GLN A 326 -30.98 -7.32 18.19
C GLN A 326 -31.02 -8.85 18.20
N ARG A 327 -30.18 -9.51 19.00
CA ARG A 327 -30.26 -10.97 19.30
C ARG A 327 -30.66 -11.26 20.75
N ALA A 328 -31.57 -10.48 21.31
CA ALA A 328 -32.13 -10.75 22.63
C ALA A 328 -33.64 -10.47 22.65
N SER A 329 -34.40 -11.20 21.82
CA SER A 329 -35.86 -11.26 21.94
C SER A 329 -36.43 -12.36 21.05
N VAL A 330 -36.21 -13.62 21.43
CA VAL A 330 -37.10 -14.72 21.05
C VAL A 330 -37.32 -15.54 22.34
N PRO A 331 -38.51 -15.52 22.95
CA PRO A 331 -38.80 -16.35 24.10
C PRO A 331 -38.97 -17.81 23.67
N PRO A 332 -38.65 -18.79 24.53
CA PRO A 332 -38.93 -20.19 24.25
C PRO A 332 -40.43 -20.42 24.52
N SER A 333 -41.23 -20.56 23.47
CA SER A 333 -42.56 -21.13 23.58
C SER A 333 -42.54 -22.56 23.05
N GLU A 334 -42.89 -23.46 23.96
CA GLU A 334 -43.35 -24.83 23.79
C GLU A 334 -44.12 -25.08 22.49
N VAL A 335 -43.99 -26.27 21.89
CA VAL A 335 -45.02 -27.32 21.94
C VAL A 335 -44.57 -28.52 21.09
N SER A 336 -44.80 -29.68 21.70
CA SER A 336 -44.69 -31.08 21.32
C SER A 336 -45.44 -31.55 20.05
N ASN A 337 -45.11 -32.80 19.66
CA ASN A 337 -45.83 -33.74 18.79
C ASN A 337 -45.66 -33.48 17.29
N THR A 338 -45.16 -34.41 16.47
CA THR A 338 -45.35 -35.87 16.38
C THR A 338 -44.12 -36.59 15.87
#